data_AF-A0A2T6VF31-F1
#
_entry.id   AF-A0A2T6VF31-F1
#
_cell.length_a   1.000
_cell.length_b   1.000
_cell.length_c   1.000
_cell.angle_alpha   90.00
_cell.angle_beta   90.00
_cell.angle_gamma   90.00
#
_symmetry.space_group_name_H-M   'P 1'
#
loop_
_entity.id
_entity.type
_entity.pdbx_description
1 polymer ?
#
loop_
_entity_poly.entity_id
_entity_poly.type
_entity_poly.pdbx_seq_one_letter_code
_entity_poly.pdbx_strand_id
1 'polypeptide(L)' 'MQFYSSSALITPFKKDLSVDEAAYEALIKRQIFQGMDACVPVGTTGESATLTHKEHMRCIEIAIET' A
#
# COMPACT_ATOMS: atom_id res chain seq x y z
N MET A 1 11.81 -4.05 -17.58
CA MET A 1 11.21 -2.80 -17.09
C MET A 1 12.10 -2.30 -15.95
N GLN A 2 12.56 -1.06 -16.00
CA GLN A 2 13.51 -0.52 -15.02
C GLN A 2 12.81 0.63 -14.29
N PHE A 3 12.68 0.51 -12.97
CA PHE A 3 12.11 1.55 -12.10
C PHE A 3 13.27 2.22 -11.36
N TYR A 4 13.32 3.56 -11.33
CA TYR A 4 14.42 4.30 -10.71
C TYR A 4 14.14 4.61 -9.24
N SER A 5 12.88 4.85 -8.88
CA SER A 5 12.41 5.11 -7.54
C SER A 5 11.17 4.27 -7.23
N SER A 6 11.25 3.43 -6.21
CA SER A 6 10.13 2.64 -5.70
C SER A 6 9.92 2.86 -4.21
N SER A 7 8.66 2.90 -3.79
CA SER A 7 8.28 3.06 -2.38
C SER A 7 7.64 1.79 -1.86
N ALA A 8 8.23 1.19 -0.82
CA ALA A 8 7.55 0.19 -0.01
C ALA A 8 6.49 0.88 0.85
N LEU A 9 5.22 0.63 0.54
CA LEU A 9 4.11 1.30 1.20
C LEU A 9 3.95 0.78 2.63
N ILE A 10 3.65 1.70 3.55
CA ILE A 10 3.06 1.34 4.85
C ILE A 10 1.60 0.93 4.65
N THR A 11 1.07 0.08 5.53
CA THR A 11 -0.36 -0.24 5.57
C THR A 11 -1.00 0.58 6.69
N PRO A 12 -1.79 1.62 6.40
CA PRO A 12 -2.46 2.40 7.43
C PRO A 12 -3.55 1.56 8.11
N PHE A 13 -3.65 1.68 9.44
CA PHE A 13 -4.69 1.02 10.23
C PHE A 13 -5.53 2.04 10.99
N LYS A 14 -6.82 1.75 11.14
CA LYS A 14 -7.73 2.48 12.00
C LYS A 14 -7.46 2.14 13.47
N LYS A 15 -8.12 2.86 14.38
CA LYS A 15 -8.00 2.61 15.83
C LYS A 15 -8.45 1.20 16.26
N ASP A 16 -9.34 0.58 15.48
CA ASP A 16 -9.80 -0.80 15.70
C ASP A 16 -8.90 -1.85 15.04
N LEU A 17 -7.73 -1.44 14.53
CA LEU A 17 -6.74 -2.25 13.83
C LEU A 17 -7.21 -2.81 12.49
N SER A 18 -8.38 -2.42 11.98
CA SER A 18 -8.75 -2.70 10.59
C SER A 18 -7.95 -1.83 9.63
N VAL A 19 -7.68 -2.34 8.43
CA VAL A 19 -6.99 -1.58 7.37
C VAL A 19 -7.80 -0.31 7.04
N ASP A 20 -7.11 0.83 7.02
CA ASP A 20 -7.69 2.09 6.56
C ASP A 20 -7.52 2.24 5.04
N GLU A 21 -8.45 1.62 4.31
CA GLU A 21 -8.45 1.58 2.84
C GLU A 21 -8.42 2.97 2.21
N ALA A 22 -9.15 3.95 2.78
CA ALA A 22 -9.22 5.30 2.24
C ALA A 22 -7.89 6.05 2.43
N ALA A 23 -7.26 5.90 3.59
CA ALA A 23 -5.93 6.46 3.83
C ALA A 23 -4.87 5.79 2.94
N TYR A 24 -5.01 4.48 2.69
CA TYR A 24 -4.10 3.73 1.84
C TYR A 24 -4.19 4.16 0.37
N GLU A 25 -5.40 4.29 -0.17
CA GLU A 25 -5.64 4.84 -1.52
C GLU A 25 -5.07 6.26 -1.65
N ALA A 26 -5.33 7.13 -0.66
CA ALA A 26 -4.80 8.49 -0.65
C ALA A 26 -3.26 8.53 -0.61
N LEU A 27 -2.63 7.61 0.13
CA LEU A 27 -1.18 7.45 0.16
C LEU A 27 -0.63 7.08 -1.23
N ILE A 28 -1.24 6.11 -1.91
CA ILE A 28 -0.83 5.68 -3.26
C ILE A 28 -0.96 6.85 -4.25
N LYS A 29 -2.11 7.54 -4.27
CA LYS A 29 -2.33 8.73 -5.12
C LYS A 29 -1.28 9.81 -4.86
N ARG A 30 -0.89 10.01 -3.61
CA ARG A 30 0.18 10.95 -3.26
C ARG A 30 1.54 10.51 -3.82
N GLN A 31 1.91 9.23 -3.74
CA GLN A 31 3.17 8.73 -4.31
C GLN A 31 3.21 8.93 -5.83
N ILE A 32 2.11 8.60 -6.52
CA ILE A 32 1.95 8.81 -7.96
C ILE A 32 2.08 10.29 -8.30
N PHE A 33 1.38 11.16 -7.57
CA PHE A 33 1.44 12.61 -7.78
C PHE A 33 2.86 13.18 -7.61
N GLN A 34 3.66 12.61 -6.71
CA GLN A 34 5.05 13.01 -6.47
C GLN A 34 6.05 12.38 -7.46
N GLY A 35 5.58 11.62 -8.46
CA GLY A 35 6.41 11.05 -9.52
C GLY A 35 7.14 9.76 -9.15
N MET A 36 6.62 8.97 -8.21
CA MET A 36 7.16 7.65 -7.89
C MET A 36 6.99 6.69 -9.08
N ASP A 37 8.04 5.96 -9.49
CA ASP A 37 7.95 5.02 -10.62
C ASP A 37 7.17 3.76 -10.26
N ALA A 38 7.23 3.33 -8.99
CA ALA A 38 6.51 2.16 -8.51
C ALA A 38 6.12 2.27 -7.04
N CYS A 39 4.91 1.82 -6.72
CA CYS A 39 4.47 1.56 -5.35
C CYS A 39 4.50 0.05 -5.09
N VAL A 40 5.13 -0.37 -3.99
CA VAL A 40 5.25 -1.77 -3.59
C VAL A 40 4.33 -2.02 -2.40
N PRO A 41 3.12 -2.56 -2.64
CA PRO A 41 2.18 -2.87 -1.57
C PRO A 41 2.64 -4.10 -0.77
N VAL A 42 2.30 -4.12 0.52
CA VAL A 42 2.42 -5.31 1.39
C VAL A 42 3.81 -5.97 1.40
N GLY A 43 4.86 -5.14 1.41
CA GLY A 43 6.20 -5.58 1.78
C GLY A 43 6.37 -5.69 3.31
N THR A 44 7.60 -5.90 3.78
CA THR A 44 7.90 -5.84 5.22
C THR A 44 7.50 -4.50 5.84
N THR A 45 7.73 -3.39 5.12
CA THR A 45 7.29 -2.03 5.52
C THR A 45 5.77 -1.90 5.59
N GLY A 46 5.05 -2.67 4.77
CA GLY A 46 3.59 -2.77 4.78
C GLY A 46 3.06 -3.79 5.78
N GLU A 47 3.90 -4.26 6.71
CA GLU A 47 3.54 -5.20 7.77
C GLU A 47 2.95 -6.53 7.26
N SER A 48 3.49 -7.06 6.15
CA SER A 48 2.99 -8.30 5.52
C SER A 48 2.89 -9.51 6.45
N ALA A 49 3.69 -9.55 7.53
CA ALA A 49 3.68 -10.63 8.52
C ALA A 49 2.50 -10.57 9.50
N THR A 50 1.83 -9.41 9.64
CA THR A 50 0.73 -9.20 10.59
C THR A 50 -0.64 -9.12 9.92
N LEU A 51 -0.68 -9.00 8.58
CA LEU A 51 -1.91 -9.03 7.82
C LEU A 51 -2.45 -10.46 7.67
N THR A 52 -3.77 -10.61 7.80
CA THR A 52 -4.44 -11.82 7.33
C THR A 52 -4.34 -11.92 5.81
N HIS A 53 -4.53 -13.12 5.26
CA HIS A 53 -4.51 -13.31 3.81
C HIS A 53 -5.56 -12.44 3.08
N LYS A 54 -6.71 -12.21 3.71
CA LYS A 54 -7.76 -11.34 3.15
C LYS A 54 -7.34 -9.88 3.10
N GLU A 55 -6.74 -9.36 4.18
CA GLU A 55 -6.26 -7.97 4.23
C GLU A 55 -5.10 -7.76 3.26
N HIS A 56 -4.18 -8.73 3.17
CA HIS A 56 -3.08 -8.72 2.22
C HIS A 56 -3.62 -8.60 0.78
N MET A 57 -4.54 -9.49 0.39
CA MET A 57 -5.15 -9.44 -0.95
C MET A 57 -5.91 -8.13 -1.18
N ARG A 58 -6.66 -7.64 -0.19
CA ARG A 58 -7.39 -6.38 -0.33
C ARG A 58 -6.46 -5.18 -0.55
N CYS A 59 -5.32 -5.13 0.14
CA CYS A 59 -4.31 -4.09 -0.09
C CYS A 59 -3.71 -4.17 -1.50
N ILE A 60 -3.50 -5.36 -2.04
CA ILE A 60 -3.03 -5.53 -3.43
C ILE A 60 -4.11 -5.04 -4.41
N GLU A 61 -5.38 -5.40 -4.20
CA GLU A 61 -6.50 -4.94 -5.02
C GLU A 61 -6.59 -3.42 -5.07
N ILE A 62 -6.58 -2.76 -3.91
CA ILE A 62 -6.60 -1.28 -3.83
C ILE A 62 -5.42 -0.67 -4.60
N ALA A 63 -4.22 -1.26 -4.47
CA ALA A 63 -3.03 -0.77 -5.17
C ALA A 63 -3.10 -0.94 -6.71
N ILE A 64 -3.89 -1.89 -7.21
CA ILE A 64 -4.15 -2.08 -8.64
C ILE A 64 -5.27 -1.15 -9.14
N GLU A 65 -6.28 -0.90 -8.30
CA GLU A 65 -7.44 -0.05 -8.61
C GLU A 65 -7.10 1.45 -8.62
N THR A 66 -6.03 1.86 -7.93
CA THR A 66 -5.60 3.26 -7.74
C THR A 66 -4.63 3.74 -8.81
#